data_AF-A0A445A9X3-F1
#
_entry.id   AF-A0A445A9X3-F1
#
_cell.length_a   1.000
_cell.length_b   1.000
_cell.length_c   1.000
_cell.angle_alpha   90.00
_cell.angle_beta   90.00
_cell.angle_gamma   90.00
#
_symmetry.space_group_name_H-M   'P 1'
#
loop_
_entity.id
_entity.type
_entity.pdbx_description
1 polymer ?
#
loop_
_entity_poly.entity_id
_entity_poly.type
_entity_poly.pdbx_seq_one_letter_code
_entity_poly.pdbx_strand_id
1 'polypeptide(L)'
;MAASYLPLPASCDMYCFSQDQASNDQFGFNICWARLHSLGYGISISDDGACDSDVSELLVKPVQLVRGDELLDHEFVNILHALQVIHFYCWQGSALKTKALNVHTNVLKLSDKDKEKINCLKSVLLNDEDLVLKVFGSMPLEENGGICFDWTGIVAAIAAWEDYVTKLSKQIHLELPYWRMHESIYTVQLDE
;
A
#
# COMPACT_ATOMS: atom_id res chain seq x y z
N MET A 1 9.10 3.08 22.89
CA MET A 1 8.08 2.88 21.84
C MET A 1 8.60 3.58 20.60
N ALA A 2 8.99 2.81 19.58
CA ALA A 2 9.41 3.41 18.31
C ALA A 2 8.17 4.12 17.73
N ALA A 3 8.18 5.45 17.70
CA ALA A 3 7.16 6.18 16.97
C ALA A 3 7.29 5.73 15.51
N SER A 4 6.31 4.98 15.00
CA SER A 4 6.31 4.56 13.61
C SER A 4 6.22 5.83 12.78
N TYR A 5 7.30 6.21 12.09
CA TYR A 5 7.31 7.32 11.12
C TYR A 5 6.42 7.04 9.89
N LEU A 6 5.77 5.88 9.88
CA LEU A 6 4.87 5.43 8.84
C LEU A 6 3.50 6.08 9.03
N PRO A 7 2.92 6.61 7.94
CA PRO A 7 1.65 7.31 8.02
C PRO A 7 0.54 6.34 8.44
N LEU A 8 -0.29 6.79 9.38
CA LEU A 8 -1.61 6.20 9.55
C LEU A 8 -2.45 6.53 8.32
N PRO A 9 -3.28 5.61 7.83
CA PRO A 9 -4.24 5.93 6.78
C PRO A 9 -5.14 7.06 7.27
N ALA A 10 -5.41 8.04 6.40
CA ALA A 10 -6.56 8.94 6.60
C ALA A 10 -7.88 8.14 6.64
N SER A 11 -9.00 8.82 6.95
CA SER A 11 -10.33 8.19 6.95
C SER A 11 -10.58 7.39 5.67
N CYS A 12 -11.30 6.27 5.78
CA CYS A 12 -11.67 5.40 4.67
C CYS A 12 -12.32 6.20 3.52
N ASP A 13 -13.13 7.20 3.85
CA ASP A 13 -13.80 8.10 2.88
C ASP A 13 -12.83 8.81 1.93
N MET A 14 -11.60 9.07 2.37
CA MET A 14 -10.57 9.73 1.54
C MET A 14 -9.94 8.79 0.50
N TYR A 15 -10.07 7.48 0.70
CA TYR A 15 -9.51 6.46 -0.17
C TYR A 15 -10.57 5.66 -0.93
N CYS A 16 -11.85 5.89 -0.66
CA CYS A 16 -12.94 5.28 -1.39
C CYS A 16 -13.26 6.09 -2.65
N PHE A 17 -13.11 5.46 -3.81
CA PHE A 17 -13.61 6.01 -5.06
C PHE A 17 -15.05 5.55 -5.25
N SER A 18 -16.02 6.47 -5.36
CA SER A 18 -17.40 6.18 -5.77
C SER A 18 -17.70 6.90 -7.08
N GLN A 19 -18.31 6.19 -8.04
CA GLN A 19 -18.58 6.75 -9.36
C GLN A 19 -19.86 7.61 -9.40
N ASP A 20 -20.76 7.47 -8.43
CA ASP A 20 -22.00 8.25 -8.36
C ASP A 20 -22.41 8.52 -6.89
N GLN A 21 -22.47 9.78 -6.48
CA GLN A 21 -22.87 10.18 -5.12
C GLN A 21 -24.41 10.21 -4.94
N ALA A 22 -25.19 9.76 -5.93
CA ALA A 22 -26.63 10.04 -6.02
C ALA A 22 -27.55 8.81 -6.15
N SER A 23 -27.04 7.59 -6.18
CA SER A 23 -27.87 6.38 -6.15
C SER A 23 -27.49 5.50 -4.97
N ASN A 24 -28.51 4.92 -4.35
CA ASN A 24 -28.46 4.27 -3.04
C ASN A 24 -27.72 2.91 -3.03
N ASP A 25 -26.86 2.65 -4.03
CA ASP A 25 -26.14 1.40 -4.21
C ASP A 25 -24.63 1.67 -4.25
N GLN A 26 -23.93 1.15 -3.24
CA GLN A 26 -22.52 1.35 -2.91
C GLN A 26 -21.54 0.80 -3.97
N PHE A 27 -21.45 1.45 -5.13
CA PHE A 27 -20.45 1.09 -6.16
C PHE A 27 -19.20 1.97 -6.01
N GLY A 28 -18.27 1.49 -5.20
CA GLY A 28 -16.95 2.08 -5.07
C GLY A 28 -15.87 1.06 -4.71
N PHE A 29 -14.61 1.49 -4.73
CA PHE A 29 -13.47 0.65 -4.35
C PHE A 29 -12.44 1.45 -3.54
N ASN A 30 -11.64 0.75 -2.73
CA ASN A 30 -10.52 1.36 -2.06
C ASN A 30 -9.36 1.58 -3.05
N ILE A 31 -8.91 2.83 -3.20
CA ILE A 31 -7.88 3.24 -4.15
C ILE A 31 -6.54 2.55 -3.86
N CYS A 32 -6.19 2.30 -2.60
CA CYS A 32 -4.92 1.65 -2.27
C CYS A 32 -4.93 0.21 -2.75
N TRP A 33 -6.02 -0.50 -2.48
CA TRP A 33 -6.21 -1.87 -2.95
C TRP A 33 -6.25 -1.94 -4.47
N ALA A 34 -7.08 -1.12 -5.11
CA ALA A 34 -7.25 -1.13 -6.56
C ALA A 34 -5.95 -0.84 -7.32
N ARG A 35 -5.10 0.05 -6.80
CA ARG A 35 -3.76 0.30 -7.37
C ARG A 35 -2.79 -0.85 -7.17
N LEU A 36 -2.80 -1.50 -6.00
CA LEU A 36 -1.98 -2.70 -5.79
C LEU A 36 -2.41 -3.81 -6.73
N HIS A 37 -3.72 -4.01 -6.87
CA HIS A 37 -4.33 -4.99 -7.77
C HIS A 37 -3.97 -4.71 -9.24
N SER A 38 -4.07 -3.46 -9.71
CA SER A 38 -3.69 -3.10 -11.09
C SER A 38 -2.19 -3.27 -11.37
N LEU A 39 -1.34 -3.24 -10.34
CA LEU A 39 0.09 -3.56 -10.41
C LEU A 39 0.39 -5.07 -10.30
N GLY A 40 -0.66 -5.90 -10.20
CA GLY A 40 -0.57 -7.35 -10.12
C GLY A 40 -0.37 -7.91 -8.71
N TYR A 41 -0.55 -7.10 -7.66
CA TYR A 41 -0.42 -7.54 -6.27
C TYR A 41 -1.78 -7.83 -5.65
N GLY A 42 -1.84 -8.94 -4.93
CA GLY A 42 -2.87 -9.20 -3.93
C GLY A 42 -2.39 -8.82 -2.53
N ILE A 43 -3.30 -8.88 -1.57
CA ILE A 43 -2.99 -8.62 -0.17
C ILE A 43 -3.61 -9.71 0.69
N SER A 44 -2.85 -10.14 1.68
CA SER A 44 -3.29 -11.06 2.73
C SER A 44 -3.36 -10.32 4.06
N ILE A 45 -4.38 -10.65 4.86
CA ILE A 45 -4.57 -10.16 6.23
C ILE A 45 -4.64 -11.40 7.12
N SER A 46 -3.87 -11.42 8.21
CA SER A 46 -3.72 -12.57 9.11
C SER A 46 -5.00 -12.89 9.91
N ASP A 47 -5.96 -11.96 9.97
CA ASP A 47 -7.21 -12.10 10.70
C ASP A 47 -8.19 -13.07 10.03
N ASP A 48 -8.67 -14.08 10.77
CA ASP A 48 -9.61 -15.11 10.29
C ASP A 48 -11.02 -14.53 10.04
N GLY A 49 -11.33 -13.33 10.56
CA GLY A 49 -12.60 -12.61 10.37
C GLY A 49 -12.58 -11.47 9.34
N ALA A 50 -11.54 -11.41 8.49
CA ALA A 50 -11.34 -10.27 7.60
C ALA A 50 -12.45 -10.10 6.54
N CYS A 51 -13.14 -11.19 6.16
CA CYS A 51 -14.27 -11.15 5.22
C CYS A 51 -15.52 -10.43 5.76
N ASP A 52 -15.72 -10.47 7.08
CA ASP A 52 -16.90 -9.92 7.75
C ASP A 52 -16.61 -8.56 8.42
N SER A 53 -15.36 -8.09 8.32
CA SER A 53 -14.92 -6.83 8.92
C SER A 53 -15.32 -5.63 8.05
N ASP A 54 -15.59 -4.49 8.68
CA ASP A 54 -15.76 -3.24 7.95
C ASP A 54 -14.47 -2.87 7.18
N VAL A 55 -14.63 -2.35 5.96
CA VAL A 55 -13.52 -1.96 5.08
C VAL A 55 -12.58 -0.99 5.81
N SER A 56 -13.13 -0.05 6.58
CA SER A 56 -12.36 0.94 7.34
C SER A 56 -11.41 0.28 8.36
N GLU A 57 -11.85 -0.81 9.01
CA GLU A 57 -11.02 -1.57 9.94
C GLU A 57 -9.95 -2.37 9.23
N LEU A 58 -10.22 -2.87 8.02
CA LEU A 58 -9.23 -3.59 7.21
C LEU A 58 -8.07 -2.69 6.76
N LEU A 59 -8.31 -1.40 6.51
CA LEU A 59 -7.28 -0.47 6.03
C LEU A 59 -6.18 -0.20 7.05
N VAL A 60 -6.46 -0.33 8.34
CA VAL A 60 -5.48 -0.08 9.41
C VAL A 60 -4.80 -1.35 9.90
N LYS A 61 -5.31 -2.52 9.51
CA LYS A 61 -4.73 -3.81 9.89
C LYS A 61 -3.40 -4.03 9.15
N PRO A 62 -2.44 -4.72 9.79
CA PRO A 62 -1.23 -5.15 9.11
C PRO A 62 -1.54 -6.07 7.93
N VAL A 63 -0.75 -5.95 6.87
CA VAL A 63 -0.98 -6.65 5.60
C VAL A 63 0.29 -7.29 5.07
N GLN A 64 0.16 -8.35 4.28
CA GLN A 64 1.26 -8.94 3.53
C GLN A 64 0.98 -8.89 2.03
N LEU A 65 2.04 -8.75 1.23
CA LEU A 65 1.93 -8.72 -0.22
C LEU A 65 1.89 -10.13 -0.81
N VAL A 66 1.02 -10.29 -1.80
CA VAL A 66 0.87 -11.51 -2.58
C VAL A 66 1.08 -11.21 -4.05
N ARG A 67 1.73 -12.12 -4.78
CA ARG A 67 1.74 -12.10 -6.25
C ARG A 67 1.73 -13.54 -6.76
N GLY A 68 0.75 -13.87 -7.60
CA GLY A 68 0.54 -15.25 -8.04
C GLY A 68 0.30 -16.19 -6.85
N ASP A 69 1.08 -17.26 -6.74
CA ASP A 69 1.02 -18.24 -5.65
C ASP A 69 2.03 -17.96 -4.52
N GLU A 70 2.64 -16.78 -4.53
CA GLU A 70 3.71 -16.38 -3.63
C GLU A 70 3.27 -15.29 -2.66
N LEU A 71 3.61 -15.47 -1.40
CA LEU A 71 3.40 -14.55 -0.29
C LEU A 71 4.76 -14.04 0.21
N LEU A 72 4.93 -12.73 0.27
CA LEU A 72 6.13 -12.15 0.86
C LEU A 72 6.06 -12.29 2.39
N ASP A 73 7.09 -12.87 3.00
CA ASP A 73 7.26 -12.96 4.45
C ASP A 73 7.72 -11.62 5.03
N HIS A 74 6.87 -10.61 4.84
CA HIS A 74 7.03 -9.28 5.40
C HIS A 74 5.65 -8.67 5.65
N GLU A 75 5.43 -8.25 6.90
CA GLU A 75 4.19 -7.60 7.31
C GLU A 75 4.36 -6.08 7.24
N PHE A 76 3.58 -5.46 6.37
CA PHE A 76 3.46 -4.01 6.28
C PHE A 76 2.49 -3.53 7.36
N VAL A 77 2.78 -2.36 7.95
CA VAL A 77 1.93 -1.73 8.97
C VAL A 77 0.47 -1.61 8.54
N ASN A 78 0.22 -1.29 7.27
CA ASN A 78 -1.11 -1.20 6.69
C ASN A 78 -1.02 -1.19 5.15
N ILE A 79 -2.18 -1.19 4.49
CA ILE A 79 -2.28 -1.18 3.03
C ILE A 79 -1.65 0.06 2.39
N LEU A 80 -1.70 1.21 3.04
CA LEU A 80 -1.09 2.43 2.55
C LEU A 80 0.44 2.32 2.55
N HIS A 81 1.02 1.75 3.61
CA HIS A 81 2.46 1.48 3.68
C HIS A 81 2.90 0.55 2.54
N ALA A 82 2.16 -0.53 2.31
CA ALA A 82 2.43 -1.45 1.21
C ALA A 82 2.41 -0.74 -0.16
N LEU A 83 1.37 0.07 -0.41
CA LEU A 83 1.25 0.84 -1.65
C LEU A 83 2.41 1.83 -1.83
N GLN A 84 2.81 2.53 -0.77
CA GLN A 84 3.92 3.49 -0.83
C GLN A 84 5.24 2.82 -1.22
N VAL A 85 5.55 1.67 -0.61
CA VAL A 85 6.74 0.89 -0.94
C VAL A 85 6.70 0.39 -2.38
N ILE A 86 5.56 -0.13 -2.84
CA ILE A 86 5.42 -0.61 -4.22
C ILE A 86 5.57 0.53 -5.23
N HIS A 87 4.96 1.69 -5.00
CA HIS A 87 5.19 2.85 -5.86
C HIS A 87 6.64 3.32 -5.84
N PHE A 88 7.29 3.31 -4.67
CA PHE A 88 8.71 3.64 -4.57
C PHE A 88 9.58 2.65 -5.35
N TYR A 89 9.28 1.35 -5.27
CA TYR A 89 9.93 0.31 -6.06
C TYR A 89 9.76 0.55 -7.56
N CYS A 90 8.52 0.79 -8.01
CA CYS A 90 8.22 1.09 -9.40
C CYS A 90 8.93 2.35 -9.90
N TRP A 91 9.02 3.39 -9.08
CA TRP A 91 9.68 4.65 -9.42
C TRP A 91 11.22 4.52 -9.50
N GLN A 92 11.83 3.85 -8.53
CA GLN A 92 13.29 3.65 -8.50
C GLN A 92 13.77 2.69 -9.60
N GLY A 93 12.91 1.78 -10.07
CA GLY A 93 13.18 0.91 -11.21
C GLY A 93 14.50 0.12 -11.07
N SER A 94 15.39 0.25 -12.05
CA SER A 94 16.66 -0.47 -12.08
C SER A 94 17.67 -0.04 -11.00
N ALA A 95 17.50 1.12 -10.37
CA ALA A 95 18.41 1.63 -9.34
C ALA A 95 18.39 0.80 -8.03
N LEU A 96 17.30 0.05 -7.79
CA LEU A 96 17.21 -0.87 -6.65
C LEU A 96 17.78 -2.26 -6.97
N LYS A 97 17.80 -2.67 -8.23
CA LYS A 97 18.33 -3.99 -8.64
C LYS A 97 19.81 -4.15 -8.30
N THR A 98 20.59 -3.07 -8.34
CA THR A 98 22.01 -3.07 -7.94
C THR A 98 22.20 -3.14 -6.43
N LYS A 99 21.22 -2.68 -5.63
CA LYS A 99 21.24 -2.74 -4.16
C LYS A 99 20.71 -4.07 -3.62
N ALA A 100 19.94 -4.80 -4.43
CA ALA A 100 19.32 -6.09 -4.09
C ALA A 100 20.30 -7.28 -4.02
N LEU A 101 21.54 -7.14 -4.53
CA LEU A 101 22.50 -8.24 -4.75
C LEU A 101 22.85 -9.09 -3.51
N ASN A 102 22.54 -8.64 -2.28
CA ASN A 102 22.80 -9.37 -1.04
C ASN A 102 21.59 -9.44 -0.09
N VAL A 103 20.38 -9.17 -0.59
CA VAL A 103 19.18 -9.12 0.26
C VAL A 103 18.55 -10.50 0.33
N HIS A 104 18.44 -11.06 1.54
CA HIS A 104 17.71 -12.31 1.75
C HIS A 104 16.22 -12.06 1.58
N THR A 105 15.56 -12.89 0.76
CA THR A 105 14.12 -12.80 0.52
C THR A 105 13.46 -14.08 1.00
N ASN A 106 12.54 -13.95 1.95
CA ASN A 106 11.67 -15.06 2.35
C ASN A 106 10.35 -14.95 1.59
N VAL A 107 10.04 -15.96 0.79
CA VAL A 107 8.79 -16.06 0.06
C VAL A 107 8.16 -17.40 0.41
N LEU A 108 6.91 -17.34 0.87
CA LEU A 108 6.11 -18.49 1.25
C LEU A 108 5.17 -18.83 0.08
N LYS A 109 4.91 -20.13 -0.11
CA LYS A 109 3.85 -20.56 -1.03
C LYS A 109 2.50 -20.44 -0.32
N LEU A 110 1.51 -19.89 -1.03
CA LEU A 110 0.15 -19.81 -0.53
C LEU A 110 -0.47 -21.19 -0.38
N SER A 111 -1.14 -21.42 0.76
CA SER A 111 -2.04 -22.56 0.91
C SER A 111 -3.39 -22.27 0.25
N ASP A 112 -4.20 -23.31 0.00
CA ASP A 112 -5.54 -23.13 -0.58
C ASP A 112 -6.43 -22.26 0.32
N LYS A 113 -6.30 -22.39 1.65
CA LYS A 113 -7.01 -21.55 2.63
C LYS A 113 -6.64 -20.07 2.45
N ASP A 114 -5.37 -19.77 2.19
CA ASP A 114 -4.92 -18.38 2.00
C ASP A 114 -5.48 -17.79 0.70
N LYS A 115 -5.51 -18.60 -0.38
CA LYS A 115 -6.10 -18.19 -1.66
C LYS A 115 -7.59 -17.88 -1.52
N GLU A 116 -8.34 -18.71 -0.79
CA GLU A 116 -9.76 -18.46 -0.51
C GLU A 116 -9.97 -17.14 0.25
N LYS A 117 -9.15 -16.87 1.28
CA LYS A 117 -9.20 -15.60 2.02
C LYS A 117 -8.92 -14.39 1.15
N ILE A 118 -7.89 -14.46 0.31
CA ILE A 118 -7.51 -13.36 -0.60
C ILE A 118 -8.64 -13.10 -1.61
N ASN A 119 -9.25 -14.16 -2.14
CA ASN A 119 -10.39 -14.03 -3.06
C ASN A 119 -11.61 -13.41 -2.38
N CYS A 120 -11.86 -13.77 -1.12
CA CYS A 120 -12.91 -13.16 -0.32
C CYS A 120 -12.65 -11.66 -0.12
N LEU A 121 -11.44 -11.27 0.30
CA LEU A 121 -11.04 -9.86 0.43
C LEU A 121 -11.17 -9.10 -0.90
N LYS A 122 -10.80 -9.75 -2.00
CA LYS A 122 -10.97 -9.19 -3.35
C LYS A 122 -12.43 -8.84 -3.60
N SER A 123 -13.37 -9.73 -3.29
CA SER A 123 -14.80 -9.48 -3.51
C SER A 123 -15.37 -8.34 -2.66
N VAL A 124 -14.83 -8.10 -1.46
CA VAL A 124 -15.28 -7.01 -0.57
C VAL A 124 -14.70 -5.65 -0.98
N LEU A 125 -13.48 -5.63 -1.51
CA LEU A 125 -12.71 -4.40 -1.77
C LEU A 125 -12.73 -3.98 -3.25
N LEU A 126 -13.06 -4.89 -4.16
CA LEU A 126 -13.19 -4.68 -5.60
C LEU A 126 -14.60 -5.09 -6.04
N ASN A 127 -15.56 -4.18 -5.85
CA ASN A 127 -16.93 -4.38 -6.32
C ASN A 127 -17.04 -4.34 -7.86
N ASP A 128 -16.10 -3.68 -8.56
CA ASP A 128 -16.09 -3.54 -10.02
C ASP A 128 -14.64 -3.54 -10.57
N GLU A 129 -14.17 -4.69 -11.06
CA GLU A 129 -12.84 -4.84 -11.67
C GLU A 129 -12.71 -4.06 -12.99
N ASP A 130 -13.79 -3.97 -13.78
CA ASP A 130 -13.79 -3.26 -15.05
C ASP A 130 -13.61 -1.74 -14.82
N LEU A 131 -14.21 -1.22 -13.75
CA LEU A 131 -14.03 0.16 -13.34
C LEU A 131 -12.59 0.43 -12.89
N VAL A 132 -11.99 -0.47 -12.11
CA VAL A 132 -10.58 -0.33 -11.70
C VAL A 132 -9.64 -0.30 -12.90
N LEU A 133 -9.86 -1.18 -13.88
CA LEU A 133 -9.10 -1.19 -15.13
C LEU A 133 -9.32 0.08 -15.96
N LYS A 134 -10.53 0.64 -15.99
CA LYS A 134 -10.80 1.92 -16.66
C LYS A 134 -10.10 3.10 -15.97
N VAL A 135 -10.06 3.12 -14.64
CA VAL A 135 -9.50 4.23 -13.85
C VAL A 135 -7.97 4.22 -13.83
N PHE A 136 -7.36 3.06 -13.59
CA PHE A 136 -5.90 2.95 -13.45
C PHE A 136 -5.20 2.44 -14.72
N GLY A 137 -5.95 1.98 -15.71
CA GLY A 137 -5.42 1.31 -16.90
C GLY A 137 -4.97 -0.12 -16.61
N SER A 138 -4.75 -0.89 -17.67
CA SER A 138 -4.00 -2.13 -17.60
C SER A 138 -2.50 -1.81 -17.68
N MET A 139 -1.72 -2.35 -16.74
CA MET A 139 -0.27 -2.39 -16.91
C MET A 139 0.06 -3.25 -18.14
N PRO A 140 0.95 -2.81 -19.04
CA PRO A 140 1.47 -3.70 -20.06
C PRO A 140 2.12 -4.91 -19.38
N LEU A 141 1.77 -6.11 -19.85
CA LEU A 141 2.41 -7.37 -19.47
C LEU A 141 3.94 -7.19 -19.53
N GLU A 142 4.65 -7.84 -18.60
CA GLU A 142 6.11 -7.73 -18.40
C GLU A 142 6.96 -7.91 -19.68
N GLU A 143 6.37 -8.39 -20.78
CA GLU A 143 6.97 -8.54 -22.11
C GLU A 143 7.42 -7.22 -22.77
N ASN A 144 6.95 -6.05 -22.35
CA ASN A 144 7.27 -4.76 -22.99
C ASN A 144 8.14 -3.79 -22.15
N GLY A 145 9.04 -4.32 -21.31
CA GLY A 145 10.08 -3.51 -20.64
C GLY A 145 9.60 -2.65 -19.46
N GLY A 146 8.35 -2.83 -19.02
CA GLY A 146 7.81 -2.24 -17.80
C GLY A 146 8.24 -3.05 -16.58
N ILE A 147 9.14 -2.49 -15.77
CA ILE A 147 9.53 -2.92 -14.40
C ILE A 147 9.43 -4.44 -14.19
N CYS A 148 10.47 -5.19 -14.56
CA CYS A 148 10.56 -6.62 -14.23
C CYS A 148 10.50 -6.78 -12.70
N PHE A 149 9.43 -7.43 -12.25
CA PHE A 149 9.13 -7.76 -10.87
C PHE A 149 10.23 -8.65 -10.27
N ASP A 150 10.58 -8.38 -9.02
CA ASP A 150 11.54 -9.14 -8.24
C ASP A 150 11.28 -8.93 -6.75
N TRP A 151 11.03 -10.01 -6.00
CA TRP A 151 10.83 -9.93 -4.56
C TRP A 151 12.06 -9.38 -3.84
N THR A 152 13.27 -9.69 -4.31
CA THR A 152 14.49 -9.16 -3.70
C THR A 152 14.60 -7.65 -3.88
N GLY A 153 14.22 -7.15 -5.05
CA GLY A 153 14.05 -5.73 -5.33
C GLY A 153 13.03 -5.04 -4.41
N ILE A 154 11.91 -5.71 -4.11
CA ILE A 154 10.89 -5.19 -3.18
C ILE A 154 11.44 -5.14 -1.74
N VAL A 155 12.13 -6.18 -1.27
CA VAL A 155 12.75 -6.15 0.07
C VAL A 155 13.79 -5.05 0.17
N ALA A 156 14.59 -4.83 -0.88
CA ALA A 156 15.50 -3.69 -0.94
C ALA A 156 14.75 -2.34 -0.94
N ALA A 157 13.58 -2.27 -1.60
CA ALA A 157 12.73 -1.09 -1.61
C ALA A 157 12.15 -0.77 -0.23
N ILE A 158 11.72 -1.77 0.53
CA ILE A 158 11.24 -1.61 1.92
C ILE A 158 12.31 -0.89 2.74
N ALA A 159 13.51 -1.45 2.82
CA ALA A 159 14.59 -0.88 3.61
C ALA A 159 14.98 0.54 3.16
N ALA A 160 15.04 0.78 1.84
CA ALA A 160 15.35 2.09 1.29
C ALA A 160 14.24 3.13 1.54
N TRP A 161 12.98 2.72 1.48
CA TRP A 161 11.83 3.58 1.77
C TRP A 161 11.80 3.98 3.25
N GLU A 162 11.98 3.02 4.16
CA GLU A 162 11.98 3.28 5.60
C GLU A 162 13.14 4.22 6.01
N ASP A 163 14.33 4.02 5.45
CA ASP A 163 15.47 4.92 5.64
C ASP A 163 15.18 6.33 5.10
N TYR A 164 14.58 6.42 3.90
CA TYR A 164 14.16 7.69 3.31
C TYR A 164 13.14 8.43 4.19
N VAL A 165 12.06 7.75 4.60
CA VAL A 165 11.01 8.35 5.44
C VAL A 165 11.58 8.79 6.78
N THR A 166 12.46 8.00 7.39
CA THR A 166 13.13 8.36 8.63
C THR A 166 14.01 9.62 8.48
N LYS A 167 14.78 9.71 7.39
CA LYS A 167 15.61 10.90 7.09
C LYS A 167 14.74 12.13 6.82
N LEU A 168 13.71 11.98 6.00
CA LEU A 168 12.78 13.06 5.66
C LEU A 168 12.07 13.57 6.92
N SER A 169 11.61 12.67 7.79
CA SER A 169 10.98 13.05 9.06
C SER A 169 11.92 13.89 9.92
N LYS A 170 13.19 13.48 10.06
CA LYS A 170 14.20 14.26 10.80
C LYS A 170 14.42 15.64 10.17
N GLN A 171 14.49 15.74 8.85
CA GLN A 171 14.65 17.01 8.14
C GLN A 171 13.44 17.91 8.36
N ILE A 172 12.22 17.40 8.19
CA ILE A 172 10.98 18.15 8.46
C ILE A 172 10.99 18.68 9.89
N HIS A 173 11.35 17.86 10.88
CA HIS A 173 11.42 18.31 12.28
C HIS A 173 12.46 19.41 12.52
N LEU A 174 13.58 19.40 11.81
CA LEU A 174 14.59 20.46 11.89
C LEU A 174 14.10 21.77 11.25
N GLU A 175 13.30 21.69 10.18
CA GLU A 175 12.77 22.86 9.47
C GLU A 175 11.49 23.43 10.10
N LEU A 176 10.78 22.67 10.95
CA LEU A 176 9.55 23.11 11.61
C LEU A 176 9.66 24.48 12.31
N PRO A 177 10.72 24.79 13.09
CA PRO A 177 10.87 26.11 13.70
C PRO A 177 11.01 27.22 12.67
N TYR A 178 11.70 26.97 11.56
CA TYR A 178 11.86 27.93 10.47
C TYR A 178 10.52 28.20 9.79
N TRP A 179 9.74 27.16 9.48
CA TRP A 179 8.39 27.31 8.92
C TRP A 179 7.43 28.03 9.85
N ARG A 180 7.55 27.81 11.18
CA ARG A 180 6.78 28.55 12.17
C ARG A 180 7.18 30.03 12.23
N MET A 181 8.48 30.32 12.21
CA MET A 181 8.99 31.70 12.22
C MET A 181 8.53 32.50 10.99
N HIS A 182 8.40 31.85 9.84
CA HIS A 182 7.96 32.47 8.58
C HIS A 182 6.46 32.33 8.33
N GLU A 183 5.68 32.02 9.37
CA GLU A 183 4.21 31.94 9.29
C GLU A 183 3.71 30.98 8.19
N SER A 184 4.50 29.96 7.84
CA SER A 184 4.09 28.93 6.87
C SER A 184 3.26 27.82 7.53
N ILE A 185 3.41 27.64 8.85
CA ILE A 185 2.64 26.71 9.67
C ILE A 185 2.15 27.43 10.91
N TYR A 186 0.85 27.30 11.18
CA TYR A 186 0.19 27.88 12.33
C TYR A 186 -0.20 26.80 13.33
N THR A 187 -0.11 27.12 14.62
CA THR A 187 -0.67 26.26 15.66
C THR A 187 -2.17 26.55 15.73
N VAL A 188 -3.00 25.60 15.32
CA VAL A 188 -4.44 25.68 15.52
C VAL A 188 -4.72 25.22 16.95
N GLN A 189 -5.26 26.11 17.78
CA GLN A 189 -5.88 25.71 19.04
C GLN A 189 -7.22 25.08 18.68
N LEU A 190 -7.39 23.81 19.03
CA LEU A 190 -8.70 23.18 19.00
C LEU A 190 -9.40 23.61 20.29
N ASP A 191 -10.44 24.43 20.17
CA ASP A 191 -11.35 24.68 21.28
C ASP A 191 -11.98 23.33 21.68
N GLU A 192 -11.88 22.96 22.96
CA GLU A 192 -12.48 21.75 23.55
C GLU A 192 -14.01 21.75 23.48
#